data_AF-S8EMA1-F1
#
_entry.id   AF-S8EMA1-F1
#
_cell.length_a   1.000
_cell.length_b   1.000
_cell.length_c   1.000
_cell.angle_alpha   90.00
_cell.angle_beta   90.00
_cell.angle_gamma   90.00
#
_symmetry.space_group_name_H-M   'P 1'
#
loop_
_entity.id
_entity.type
_entity.pdbx_description
1 polymer ?
#
loop_
_entity_poly.entity_id
_entity_poly.type
_entity_poly.pdbx_seq_one_letter_code
_entity_poly.pdbx_strand_id
1 'polypeptide(L)' 'VRKVDMLEGVTVLRSEKVKDELILDGNDIELVSRSAALINQKCHVKNKDIRKFLDGIYVSEKGVIAEE' A
#
# COMPACT_ATOMS: atom_id res chain seq x y z
N VAL A 1 5.04 17.03 -1.13
CA VAL A 1 4.05 15.95 -0.96
C VAL A 1 4.20 14.95 -2.10
N ARG A 2 4.32 13.65 -1.82
CA ARG A 2 4.38 12.60 -2.84
C ARG A 2 2.94 12.20 -3.20
N LYS A 3 2.61 12.13 -4.50
CA LYS A 3 1.28 11.71 -5.00
C LYS A 3 1.43 10.37 -5.71
N VAL A 4 0.43 9.50 -5.56
CA VAL A 4 0.36 8.20 -6.23
C VAL A 4 -1.03 8.11 -6.83
N ASP A 5 -1.08 7.97 -8.15
CA ASP A 5 -2.34 7.80 -8.88
C ASP A 5 -2.72 6.32 -8.83
N MET A 6 -3.90 6.03 -8.29
CA MET A 6 -4.41 4.66 -8.18
C MET A 6 -4.94 4.20 -9.53
N LEU A 7 -4.82 2.89 -9.77
CA LEU A 7 -5.34 2.28 -10.99
C LEU A 7 -6.86 2.12 -10.92
N GLU A 8 -7.49 2.03 -12.09
CA GLU A 8 -8.93 1.85 -12.18
C GLU A 8 -9.38 0.57 -11.47
N GLY A 9 -10.49 0.65 -10.74
CA GLY A 9 -11.04 -0.48 -9.99
C GLY A 9 -10.39 -0.77 -8.64
N VAL A 10 -9.41 0.05 -8.22
CA VAL A 10 -8.80 -0.03 -6.88
C VAL A 10 -9.34 1.09 -5.98
N THR A 11 -9.94 0.72 -4.86
CA THR A 11 -10.41 1.64 -3.83
C THR A 11 -9.44 1.64 -2.65
N VAL A 12 -9.16 2.83 -2.11
CA VAL A 12 -8.28 3.01 -0.95
C VAL A 12 -9.12 3.47 0.23
N LEU A 13 -9.07 2.73 1.32
CA LEU A 13 -9.74 3.05 2.58
C LEU A 13 -8.72 3.15 3.70
N ARG A 14 -8.99 4.01 4.68
CA ARG A 14 -8.22 4.03 5.93
C ARG A 14 -8.89 3.10 6.92
N SER A 15 -8.11 2.19 7.50
CA SER A 15 -8.62 1.27 8.53
C SER A 15 -9.10 2.07 9.74
N GLU A 16 -10.32 1.76 10.21
CA GLU A 16 -10.86 2.35 11.45
C GLU A 16 -10.34 1.63 12.70
N LYS A 17 -9.99 0.35 12.54
CA LYS A 17 -9.58 -0.54 13.64
C LYS A 17 -8.09 -0.42 13.94
N VAL A 18 -7.27 -0.27 12.90
CA VAL A 18 -5.82 -0.21 13.02
C VAL A 18 -5.33 1.18 12.68
N LYS A 19 -4.56 1.77 13.59
CA LYS A 19 -3.97 3.09 13.40
C LYS A 19 -2.90 3.02 12.31
N ASP A 20 -2.92 4.02 11.42
CA ASP A 20 -1.94 4.23 10.33
C ASP A 20 -1.88 3.10 9.29
N GLU A 21 -3.01 2.43 9.08
CA GLU A 21 -3.20 1.38 8.09
C GLU A 21 -4.07 1.85 6.91
N LEU A 22 -3.67 1.44 5.70
CA LEU A 22 -4.39 1.65 4.45
C LEU A 22 -4.80 0.29 3.89
N ILE A 23 -6.08 0.18 3.51
CA ILE A 23 -6.66 -1.01 2.91
C ILE A 23 -6.87 -0.70 1.42
N LEU A 24 -6.39 -1.62 0.57
CA LEU A 24 -6.47 -1.55 -0.88
C LEU A 24 -7.39 -2.68 -1.34
N ASP A 25 -8.59 -2.31 -1.80
CA ASP A 25 -9.59 -3.26 -2.26
C ASP A 25 -9.77 -3.12 -3.78
N GLY A 26 -10.04 -4.24 -4.45
CA GLY A 26 -10.31 -4.25 -5.88
C GLY A 26 -10.56 -5.67 -6.38
N ASN A 27 -11.24 -5.79 -7.52
CA ASN A 27 -11.59 -7.09 -8.09
C ASN A 27 -10.42 -7.74 -8.84
N ASP A 28 -9.51 -6.94 -9.40
CA ASP A 28 -8.33 -7.41 -10.11
C ASP A 28 -7.08 -7.33 -9.22
N ILE A 29 -6.55 -8.51 -8.85
CA ILE A 29 -5.38 -8.65 -7.99
C ILE A 29 -4.12 -8.01 -8.58
N GLU A 30 -3.96 -8.00 -9.91
CA GLU A 30 -2.77 -7.42 -10.54
C GLU A 30 -2.78 -5.90 -10.38
N LEU A 31 -3.95 -5.27 -10.53
CA LEU A 31 -4.12 -3.83 -10.36
C LEU A 31 -3.98 -3.42 -8.89
N VAL A 32 -4.57 -4.18 -7.97
CA VAL A 32 -4.43 -3.96 -6.52
C VAL A 32 -2.96 -4.08 -6.10
N SER A 33 -2.30 -5.17 -6.49
CA SER A 33 -0.90 -5.43 -6.15
C SER A 33 0.04 -4.39 -6.75
N ARG A 34 -0.18 -3.99 -8.01
CA ARG A 34 0.61 -2.94 -8.67
C ARG A 34 0.43 -1.60 -7.97
N SER A 35 -0.79 -1.26 -7.54
CA SER A 35 -1.07 -0.03 -6.79
C SER A 35 -0.36 -0.02 -5.44
N ALA A 36 -0.37 -1.13 -4.71
CA ALA A 36 0.39 -1.29 -3.46
C ALA A 36 1.91 -1.10 -3.68
N ALA A 37 2.45 -1.70 -4.75
CA ALA A 37 3.86 -1.58 -5.10
C ALA A 37 4.26 -0.13 -5.43
N LEU A 38 3.41 0.61 -6.15
CA LEU A 38 3.65 2.02 -6.48
C LEU A 38 3.75 2.90 -5.22
N ILE A 39 2.90 2.65 -4.22
CA ILE A 39 2.94 3.37 -2.93
C ILE A 39 4.29 3.13 -2.23
N ASN A 40 4.71 1.87 -2.11
CA ASN A 40 5.97 1.52 -1.46
C ASN A 40 7.18 2.17 -2.18
N GLN A 41 7.25 2.03 -3.51
CA GLN A 41 8.34 2.60 -4.32
C GLN A 41 8.44 4.11 -4.18
N LYS A 42 7.29 4.79 -4.14
CA LYS A 42 7.27 6.24 -3.92
C LYS A 42 7.74 6.60 -2.53
N CYS A 43 7.56 5.75 -1.52
CA CYS A 43 7.96 5.99 -0.13
C CYS A 43 9.44 5.71 0.19
N HIS A 44 10.22 5.13 -0.73
CA HIS A 44 11.62 4.80 -0.48
C HIS A 44 12.48 5.97 0.05
N VAL A 45 13.30 5.64 1.04
CA VAL A 45 14.31 6.53 1.63
C VAL A 45 15.45 6.71 0.62
N LYS A 46 15.89 7.96 0.43
CA LYS A 46 17.00 8.31 -0.46
C LYS A 46 18.16 8.89 0.35
N ASN A 47 19.40 8.62 -0.07
CA ASN A 47 20.63 9.19 0.50
C ASN A 47 20.81 8.90 2.01
N LYS A 48 20.34 7.75 2.51
CA LYS A 48 20.50 7.26 3.88
C LYS A 48 20.69 5.73 3.87
N ASP A 49 21.22 5.16 4.95
CA ASP A 49 21.29 3.70 5.13
C ASP A 49 19.89 3.14 5.45
N ILE A 50 19.34 2.37 4.51
CA ILE A 50 18.02 1.76 4.59
C ILE A 50 17.88 0.74 5.74
N ARG A 51 18.98 0.24 6.30
CA ARG A 51 18.95 -0.70 7.44
C ARG A 51 18.75 0.01 8.77
N LYS A 52 18.99 1.33 8.80
CA LYS A 52 18.78 2.18 9.98
C LYS A 52 17.51 3.02 9.85
N PHE A 53 17.23 3.52 8.65
CA PHE A 53 16.03 4.28 8.33
C PHE A 53 15.04 3.37 7.61
N LEU A 54 14.22 2.69 8.40
CA LEU A 54 13.20 1.73 7.94
C LEU A 54 11.88 2.43 7.55
N ASP A 55 11.86 3.76 7.47
CA ASP A 55 10.67 4.52 7.11
C ASP A 55 10.15 4.12 5.71
N GLY A 56 8.87 3.79 5.64
CA GLY A 56 8.22 3.33 4.42
C GLY A 56 6.78 2.92 4.67
N ILE A 57 6.09 2.58 3.59
CA ILE A 57 4.77 1.94 3.64
C ILE A 57 4.97 0.53 3.12
N TYR A 58 4.64 -0.46 3.94
CA TYR A 58 4.87 -1.88 3.66
C TYR A 58 3.54 -2.63 3.63
N VAL A 59 3.53 -3.75 2.92
CA VAL A 59 2.38 -4.67 2.89
C VAL A 59 2.44 -5.52 4.17
N SER A 60 1.46 -5.36 5.04
CA SER A 60 1.29 -6.17 6.26
C SER A 60 0.69 -7.54 5.95
N GLU A 61 -0.39 -7.55 5.17
CA GLU A 61 -1.16 -8.75 4.84
C GLU A 61 -1.69 -8.70 3.40
N LYS A 62 -1.97 -9.88 2.84
CA LYS A 62 -2.68 -10.04 1.57
C LYS A 62 -3.74 -11.13 1.75
N GLY A 63 -4.97 -10.84 1.33
CA GLY A 63 -6.10 -11.75 1.51
C GLY A 63 -7.22 -11.44 0.55
N VAL A 64 -8.29 -12.24 0.65
CA VAL A 64 -9.56 -11.98 -0.04
C VAL A 64 -10.45 -11.12 0.85
N ILE A 65 -11.35 -10.33 0.24
CA ILE A 65 -12.22 -9.41 0.98
C ILE A 65 -13.28 -10.16 1.82
N ALA A 66 -13.70 -11.33 1.35
CA ALA A 66 -14.60 -12.22 2.07
C ALA A 66 -13.96 -13.61 2.17
N GLU A 67 -13.71 -14.05 3.39
CA GLU A 67 -13.46 -15.46 3.70
C GLU A 67 -14.82 -16.11 3.96
N GLU A 68 -15.14 -17.20 3.24
CA GLU A 68 -16.31 -18.05 3.54
C GLU A 68 -16.11 -18.83 4.85
#